data_AF-A0A0R1VW61-F1
#
_entry.id   AF-A0A0R1VW61-F1
#
_cell.length_a   1.000
_cell.length_b   1.000
_cell.length_c   1.000
_cell.angle_alpha   90.00
_cell.angle_beta   90.00
_cell.angle_gamma   90.00
#
_symmetry.space_group_name_H-M   'P 1'
#
loop_
_entity.id
_entity.type
_entity.pdbx_description
1 polymer ?
#
loop_
_entity_poly.entity_id
_entity_poly.type
_entity_poly.pdbx_seq_one_letter_code
_entity_poly.pdbx_strand_id
1 'polypeptide(L)'
;MGTYDGERPDHYGFTFPNAIESGQLDNRVILANQRIQLRWSEDGEQSAPFQVVEAATMDNQHGFLTTYFFCLHNQQPVVFVTGTTNGDDLYVRTSQNSELQAGFAKIVTEKA
;
A
#
# COMPACT_ATOMS: atom_id res chain seq x y z
N MET A 1 11.15 -2.26 -6.72
CA MET A 1 11.39 -0.86 -6.35
C MET A 1 10.56 -0.53 -5.13
N GLY A 2 11.14 0.11 -4.11
CA GLY A 2 10.46 0.53 -2.88
C GLY A 2 10.35 2.05 -2.77
N THR A 3 9.79 2.60 -1.70
CA THR A 3 9.93 4.04 -1.37
C THR A 3 11.05 4.30 -0.36
N TYR A 4 11.49 3.28 0.39
CA TYR A 4 12.51 3.39 1.44
C TYR A 4 13.89 3.90 0.99
N ASP A 5 14.25 3.72 -0.28
CA ASP A 5 15.52 4.15 -0.90
C ASP A 5 15.35 5.42 -1.74
N GLY A 6 14.20 6.08 -1.64
CA GLY A 6 13.84 7.26 -2.45
C GLY A 6 13.41 6.91 -3.87
N GLU A 7 13.28 5.62 -4.20
CA GLU A 7 12.63 5.20 -5.45
C GLU A 7 11.13 5.53 -5.41
N ARG A 8 10.52 5.54 -6.60
CA ARG A 8 9.10 5.85 -6.79
C ARG A 8 8.45 4.66 -7.49
N PRO A 9 7.93 3.68 -6.74
CA PRO A 9 7.30 2.50 -7.30
C PRO A 9 6.12 2.92 -8.19
N ASP A 10 6.05 2.36 -9.39
CA ASP A 10 4.95 2.61 -10.31
C ASP A 10 4.14 1.33 -10.53
N HIS A 11 2.82 1.44 -10.35
CA HIS A 11 1.89 0.37 -10.64
C HIS A 11 0.98 0.79 -11.79
N TYR A 12 1.40 0.50 -13.02
CA TYR A 12 0.64 0.79 -14.24
C TYR A 12 0.18 2.26 -14.34
N GLY A 13 1.08 3.20 -14.03
CA GLY A 13 0.80 4.64 -14.07
C GLY A 13 0.31 5.24 -12.76
N PHE A 14 0.17 4.44 -11.71
CA PHE A 14 0.06 4.92 -10.33
C PHE A 14 1.45 4.93 -9.68
N THR A 15 2.11 6.09 -9.72
CA THR A 15 3.42 6.27 -9.09
C THR A 15 3.26 6.63 -7.61
N PHE A 16 3.85 5.88 -6.68
CA PHE A 16 3.76 6.12 -5.24
C PHE A 16 4.97 6.90 -4.70
N PRO A 17 4.77 7.79 -3.70
CA PRO A 17 3.51 8.10 -3.00
C PRO A 17 2.55 9.04 -3.76
N ASN A 18 3.01 9.66 -4.85
CA ASN A 18 2.30 10.71 -5.57
C ASN A 18 0.84 10.40 -5.93
N ALA A 19 0.52 9.17 -6.33
CA ALA A 19 -0.85 8.76 -6.69
C ALA A 19 -1.82 8.82 -5.49
N ILE A 20 -1.30 8.64 -4.27
CA ILE A 20 -2.08 8.79 -3.03
C ILE A 20 -2.15 10.26 -2.63
N GLU A 21 -1.00 10.96 -2.62
CA GLU A 21 -0.90 12.34 -2.14
C GLU A 21 -1.64 13.35 -3.04
N SER A 22 -1.63 13.12 -4.36
CA SER A 22 -2.33 13.97 -5.33
C SER A 22 -3.85 13.76 -5.35
N GLY A 23 -4.36 12.75 -4.66
CA GLY A 23 -5.76 12.34 -4.73
C GLY A 23 -6.14 11.57 -6.00
N GLN A 24 -5.17 11.17 -6.85
CA GLN A 24 -5.43 10.33 -8.03
C GLN A 24 -6.19 9.05 -7.69
N LEU A 25 -5.98 8.51 -6.48
CA LEU A 25 -6.65 7.31 -5.96
C LEU A 25 -7.89 7.59 -5.06
N ASP A 26 -8.30 8.84 -4.90
CA ASP A 26 -9.48 9.16 -4.09
C ASP A 26 -10.74 8.47 -4.66
N ASN A 27 -11.46 7.74 -3.80
CA ASN A 27 -12.61 6.91 -4.17
C ASN A 27 -12.35 5.77 -5.19
N ARG A 28 -11.08 5.43 -5.46
CA ARG A 28 -10.70 4.38 -6.43
C ARG A 28 -10.12 3.12 -5.81
N VAL A 29 -9.83 3.12 -4.51
CA VAL A 29 -9.27 1.94 -3.83
C VAL A 29 -10.39 1.05 -3.30
N ILE A 30 -10.40 -0.24 -3.69
CA ILE A 30 -11.45 -1.19 -3.32
C ILE A 30 -10.87 -2.32 -2.48
N LEU A 31 -11.33 -2.45 -1.23
CA LEU A 31 -11.04 -3.55 -0.31
C LEU A 31 -12.34 -4.30 -0.02
N ALA A 32 -12.40 -5.61 -0.30
CA ALA A 32 -13.57 -6.45 -0.04
C ALA A 32 -14.91 -5.84 -0.53
N ASN A 33 -14.91 -5.33 -1.77
CA ASN A 33 -16.05 -4.64 -2.42
C ASN A 33 -16.47 -3.31 -1.76
N GLN A 34 -15.67 -2.76 -0.86
CA GLN A 34 -15.89 -1.45 -0.25
C GLN A 34 -14.81 -0.48 -0.71
N ARG A 35 -15.24 0.75 -1.03
CA ARG A 35 -14.28 1.84 -1.28
C ARG A 35 -13.64 2.25 0.03
N ILE A 36 -12.31 2.25 0.04
CA ILE A 36 -11.52 2.74 1.16
C ILE A 36 -10.68 3.93 0.72
N GLN A 37 -10.23 4.71 1.69
CA GLN A 37 -9.31 5.80 1.45
C GLN A 37 -7.95 5.43 2.01
N LEU A 38 -6.94 5.49 1.15
CA LEU A 38 -5.54 5.44 1.55
C LEU A 38 -5.04 6.88 1.74
N ARG A 39 -4.24 7.10 2.77
CA ARG A 39 -3.50 8.34 2.98
C ARG A 39 -2.04 8.01 3.22
N TRP A 40 -1.14 8.72 2.56
CA TRP A 40 0.28 8.60 2.84
C TRP A 40 0.60 9.32 4.15
N SER A 41 1.36 8.69 5.04
CA SER A 41 1.83 9.28 6.29
C SER A 41 3.13 8.61 6.69
N GLU A 42 4.21 9.39 6.74
CA GLU A 42 5.55 8.89 7.09
C GLU A 42 5.70 8.67 8.62
N ASP A 43 4.91 9.38 9.41
CA ASP A 43 4.96 9.43 10.88
C ASP A 43 3.85 8.64 11.58
N GLY A 44 2.84 8.18 10.84
CA GLY A 44 1.68 7.48 11.40
C GLY A 44 0.73 8.39 12.20
N GLU A 45 0.84 9.71 12.06
CA GLU A 45 -0.01 10.66 12.78
C GLU A 45 -1.24 11.09 11.96
N GLN A 46 -2.42 10.82 12.54
CA GLN A 46 -3.76 11.41 12.27
C GLN A 46 -4.77 10.73 11.31
N SER A 47 -5.97 10.55 11.90
CA SER A 47 -7.37 10.48 11.40
C SER A 47 -7.80 9.55 10.26
N ALA A 48 -6.93 9.13 9.35
CA ALA A 48 -7.34 8.27 8.24
C ALA A 48 -7.43 6.80 8.67
N PRO A 49 -8.45 6.04 8.22
CA PRO A 49 -8.58 4.64 8.59
C PRO A 49 -7.42 3.79 8.06
N PHE A 50 -6.82 4.11 6.91
CA PHE A 50 -5.65 3.39 6.37
C PHE A 50 -4.53 4.35 6.00
N GLN A 51 -3.47 4.36 6.81
CA GLN A 51 -2.29 5.17 6.60
C GLN A 51 -1.22 4.31 5.94
N VAL A 52 -0.78 4.66 4.74
CA VAL A 52 0.31 4.00 4.02
C VAL A 52 1.62 4.64 4.44
N VAL A 53 2.53 3.83 4.97
CA VAL A 53 3.86 4.28 5.40
C VAL A 53 4.95 3.92 4.40
N GLU A 54 4.69 2.95 3.52
CA GLU A 54 5.63 2.44 2.53
C GLU A 54 4.87 1.70 1.41
N ALA A 55 5.41 1.76 0.18
CA ALA A 55 4.93 0.98 -0.94
C ALA A 55 6.10 0.31 -1.67
N ALA A 56 5.89 -0.92 -2.14
CA ALA A 56 6.88 -1.64 -2.94
C ALA A 56 6.22 -2.32 -4.13
N THR A 57 6.74 -2.06 -5.32
CA THR A 57 6.27 -2.67 -6.57
C THR A 57 7.35 -3.60 -7.13
N MET A 58 6.92 -4.80 -7.52
CA MET A 58 7.76 -5.81 -8.13
C MET A 58 7.03 -6.51 -9.28
N ASP A 59 7.79 -6.99 -10.26
CA ASP A 59 7.28 -7.88 -11.29
C ASP A 59 7.12 -9.29 -10.73
N ASN A 60 6.10 -10.00 -11.22
CA ASN A 60 5.99 -11.44 -11.02
C ASN A 60 6.64 -12.19 -12.19
N GLN A 61 6.69 -13.52 -12.09
CA GLN A 61 7.29 -14.40 -13.11
C GLN A 61 6.65 -14.29 -14.51
N HIS A 62 5.50 -13.62 -14.63
CA HIS A 62 4.77 -13.40 -15.87
C HIS A 62 4.85 -11.94 -16.36
N GLY A 63 5.68 -11.10 -15.71
CA GLY A 63 5.85 -9.69 -16.06
C GLY A 63 4.69 -8.78 -15.62
N PHE A 64 3.80 -9.25 -14.75
CA PHE A 64 2.77 -8.40 -14.16
C PHE A 64 3.27 -7.75 -12.88
N LEU A 65 2.91 -6.48 -12.69
CA LEU A 65 3.27 -5.73 -11.50
C LEU A 65 2.39 -6.15 -10.32
N THR A 66 3.03 -6.33 -9.18
CA THR A 66 2.42 -6.52 -7.88
C THR A 66 2.91 -5.42 -6.97
N THR A 67 2.00 -4.69 -6.33
CA THR A 67 2.34 -3.65 -5.37
C THR A 67 1.87 -4.04 -3.98
N TYR A 68 2.76 -3.92 -3.01
CA TYR A 68 2.48 -4.07 -1.58
C TYR A 68 2.41 -2.69 -0.95
N PHE A 69 1.38 -2.48 -0.12
CA PHE A 69 1.24 -1.28 0.72
C PHE A 69 1.38 -1.70 2.17
N PHE A 70 2.33 -1.11 2.87
CA PHE A 70 2.49 -1.29 4.31
C PHE A 70 1.68 -0.20 5.00
N CYS A 71 0.65 -0.60 5.72
CA CYS A 71 -0.33 0.32 6.25
C CYS A 71 -0.52 0.20 7.76
N LEU A 72 -0.80 1.31 8.43
CA LEU A 72 -1.37 1.33 9.76
C LEU A 72 -2.89 1.52 9.64
N HIS A 73 -3.65 0.59 10.23
CA HIS A 73 -5.10 0.69 10.42
C HIS A 73 -5.40 0.73 11.90
N ASN A 74 -5.85 1.87 12.43
CA ASN A 74 -6.05 2.06 13.87
C ASN A 74 -4.81 1.62 14.70
N GLN A 75 -3.62 2.06 14.27
CA GLN A 75 -2.32 1.67 14.84
C GLN A 75 -1.95 0.19 14.72
N GLN A 76 -2.78 -0.63 14.06
CA GLN A 76 -2.46 -2.02 13.77
C GLN A 76 -1.80 -2.14 12.39
N PRO A 77 -0.63 -2.80 12.31
CA PRO A 77 0.06 -3.02 11.04
C PRO A 77 -0.74 -3.99 10.15
N VAL A 78 -0.93 -3.61 8.89
CA VAL A 78 -1.53 -4.46 7.87
C VAL A 78 -0.81 -4.25 6.55
N VAL A 79 -0.44 -5.34 5.88
CA VAL A 79 0.09 -5.30 4.51
C VAL A 79 -1.03 -5.59 3.53
N PHE A 80 -1.32 -4.63 2.65
CA PHE A 80 -2.16 -4.85 1.48
C PHE A 80 -1.34 -5.21 0.26
N VAL A 81 -1.98 -5.89 -0.69
CA VAL A 81 -1.40 -6.24 -1.99
C VAL A 81 -2.41 -5.98 -3.10
N THR A 82 -1.94 -5.48 -4.22
CA THR A 82 -2.69 -5.37 -5.48
C THR A 82 -1.90 -5.95 -6.63
N GLY A 83 -2.63 -6.60 -7.55
CA GLY A 83 -2.14 -7.01 -8.86
C GLY A 83 -3.09 -6.55 -9.96
N THR A 84 -3.85 -5.48 -9.72
CA THR A 84 -4.80 -4.95 -10.69
C THR A 84 -4.04 -4.47 -11.93
N THR A 85 -4.38 -5.01 -13.09
CA THR A 85 -3.66 -4.72 -14.34
C THR A 85 -4.36 -3.71 -15.24
N ASN A 86 -5.67 -3.49 -15.06
CA ASN A 86 -6.49 -2.67 -15.93
C ASN A 86 -7.59 -1.94 -15.16
N GLY A 87 -8.01 -0.80 -15.70
CA GLY A 87 -9.08 0.03 -15.15
C GLY A 87 -8.59 1.16 -14.26
N ASP A 88 -9.52 2.01 -13.83
CA ASP A 88 -9.26 3.17 -12.98
C ASP A 88 -9.24 2.82 -11.48
N ASP A 89 -9.88 1.72 -11.10
CA ASP A 89 -10.00 1.27 -9.71
C ASP A 89 -8.81 0.38 -9.31
N LEU A 90 -8.29 0.58 -8.11
CA LEU A 90 -7.21 -0.21 -7.52
C LEU A 90 -7.79 -1.23 -6.53
N TYR A 91 -7.85 -2.50 -6.94
CA TYR A 91 -8.36 -3.56 -6.06
C TYR A 91 -7.24 -4.06 -5.16
N VAL A 92 -7.45 -3.91 -3.86
CA VAL A 92 -6.51 -4.34 -2.82
C VAL A 92 -7.11 -5.48 -2.00
N ARG A 93 -6.23 -6.32 -1.47
CA ARG A 93 -6.57 -7.36 -0.49
C ARG A 93 -5.48 -7.43 0.57
N THR A 94 -5.82 -7.96 1.74
CA THR A 94 -4.81 -8.31 2.75
C THR A 94 -3.83 -9.32 2.16
N SER A 95 -2.53 -9.06 2.33
CA SER A 95 -1.48 -9.98 1.92
C SER A 95 -1.61 -11.29 2.68
N GLN A 96 -1.53 -12.40 1.95
CA GLN A 96 -1.49 -13.77 2.52
C GLN A 96 -0.06 -14.21 2.86
N ASN A 97 0.94 -13.37 2.56
CA ASN A 97 2.32 -13.65 2.95
C ASN A 97 2.47 -13.35 4.45
N SER A 98 2.48 -14.41 5.26
CA SER A 98 2.60 -14.31 6.72
C SER A 98 3.94 -13.72 7.17
N GLU A 99 5.00 -13.93 6.41
CA GLU A 99 6.33 -13.38 6.72
C GLU A 99 6.35 -11.87 6.55
N LEU A 100 5.74 -11.34 5.48
CA LEU A 100 5.61 -9.89 5.28
C LEU A 100 4.76 -9.24 6.37
N GLN A 101 3.63 -9.86 6.74
CA GLN A 101 2.78 -9.36 7.83
C GLN A 101 3.55 -9.34 9.16
N ALA A 102 4.20 -10.46 9.51
CA ALA A 102 4.93 -10.59 10.76
C ALA A 102 6.16 -9.66 10.82
N GLY A 103 6.90 -9.55 9.71
CA GLY A 103 8.06 -8.67 9.59
C GLY A 103 7.67 -7.21 9.78
N PHE A 104 6.61 -6.76 9.11
CA PHE A 104 6.13 -5.39 9.28
C PHE A 104 5.61 -5.12 10.69
N ALA A 105 4.83 -6.06 11.26
CA ALA A 105 4.31 -5.91 12.62
C ALA A 105 5.42 -5.81 13.67
N LYS A 106 6.50 -6.58 13.50
CA LYS A 106 7.70 -6.49 14.33
C LYS A 106 8.33 -5.10 14.26
N ILE A 107 8.53 -4.55 13.06
CA ILE A 107 9.12 -3.21 12.86
C ILE A 107 8.29 -2.12 13.55
N VAL A 108 6.96 -2.18 13.41
CA VAL A 108 6.06 -1.19 14.04
C VAL A 108 6.10 -1.31 15.56
N THR A 109 6.13 -2.53 16.10
CA THR A 109 6.16 -2.75 17.56
C THR A 109 7.51 -2.40 18.18
N GLU A 110 8.63 -2.63 17.49
CA GLU A 110 9.96 -2.27 17.98
C GLU A 110 10.25 -0.75 17.92
N LYS A 111 9.46 0.01 17.14
CA LYS A 111 9.52 1.47 17.07
C LYS A 111 8.56 2.18 18.04
N ALA A 112 7.60 1.47 18.64
CA ALA A 112 6.62 2.01 19.60
C ALA A 112 7.15 2.02 21.03
#